data_AF-A0A0N9HM68-F1
#
_entry.id   AF-A0A0N9HM68-F1
#
_cell.length_a   1.000
_cell.length_b   1.000
_cell.length_c   1.000
_cell.angle_alpha   90.00
_cell.angle_beta   90.00
_cell.angle_gamma   90.00
#
_symmetry.space_group_name_H-M   'P 1'
#
loop_
_entity.id
_entity.type
_entity.pdbx_description
1 polymer ?
#
loop_
_entity_poly.entity_id
_entity_poly.type
_entity_poly.pdbx_seq_one_letter_code
_entity_poly.pdbx_strand_id
1 'polypeptide(L)'
;MSSGPEPALRTRWRAALLGGLMACALAFAPSAIASTPTVNLGHAAGYAIISGASVANTGNSTIHGDIGAPATASGFPPGVLDGAMQIGPGTGYTVAHNDFLTAFNEVKDRTGGTALPALAGATLTPGLYTAAAAAGMAANTVLTLDAGGNPDAVFVIQVNGALSVGAGAKVLLAGGAQASNVFWQVTGGFSVGAAPAVFVGTVMASAAGGIGAGALVNGRVFAEAAVTTNDNDFYSAPPTMTLTGGAAKAVASSSPTIGGTSNVGPSGVVTVTVGGQTLTTNPSLDGSWSVTPAPLANGTYPVLVATTDGAGNVGRASQQLTIDTVPPLISLGGAPAVLSHSATPVISGMTDAAPGTIVTVQIEAQTLTAVVNGTTIVQSVGAQTLFAVVQANGTWNVSPGVALGEGVRTVTASVTDPAGNISTATEQLDVQTINPGAPSPTPGAPATTSTAPPAPTRVSVDSHTLTAKHPIKVRFTLAKPATVQLKLSNKVRGKTKTVGTVILKNRKAGKNSYTLTLRFAGRTLSKGSYQLTVRTARGKLHSKPLTQKISVR
;
A
#
# COMPACT_ATOMS: atom_id res chain seq x y z
N MET A 1 11.25 -54.16 72.93
CA MET A 1 11.95 -55.30 72.29
C MET A 1 12.20 -54.88 70.85
N SER A 2 13.39 -54.32 70.57
CA SER A 2 14.47 -54.96 69.80
C SER A 2 13.98 -55.38 68.41
N SER A 3 14.42 -54.83 67.28
CA SER A 3 15.82 -54.57 66.87
C SER A 3 15.89 -53.68 65.62
N GLY A 4 16.86 -52.75 65.55
CA GLY A 4 17.38 -52.20 64.28
C GLY A 4 18.23 -53.24 63.50
N PRO A 5 18.94 -52.91 62.39
CA PRO A 5 19.63 -51.63 62.15
C PRO A 5 19.62 -51.06 60.69
N GLU A 6 20.21 -49.85 60.57
CA GLU A 6 20.83 -49.09 59.43
C GLU A 6 21.61 -49.90 58.34
N PRO A 7 22.21 -49.31 57.25
CA PRO A 7 22.28 -47.91 56.77
C PRO A 7 22.17 -47.71 55.21
N ALA A 8 22.35 -46.44 54.80
CA ALA A 8 22.37 -45.85 53.45
C ALA A 8 23.23 -46.53 52.36
N LEU A 9 22.88 -46.34 51.07
CA LEU A 9 23.85 -46.10 49.97
C LEU A 9 23.20 -45.72 48.60
N ARG A 10 23.60 -44.55 48.08
CA ARG A 10 24.01 -44.22 46.68
C ARG A 10 23.03 -44.29 45.49
N THR A 11 22.84 -43.10 44.92
CA THR A 11 22.84 -42.68 43.51
C THR A 11 23.15 -43.75 42.43
N ARG A 12 22.28 -43.89 41.41
CA ARG A 12 22.64 -43.93 39.97
C ARG A 12 21.40 -44.00 39.04
N TRP A 13 21.59 -43.45 37.85
CA TRP A 13 20.63 -43.18 36.78
C TRP A 13 20.13 -44.45 36.05
N ARG A 14 18.87 -44.45 35.58
CA ARG A 14 18.45 -44.61 34.16
C ARG A 14 16.99 -45.10 34.00
N ALA A 15 16.32 -44.46 33.03
CA ALA A 15 15.33 -44.98 32.07
C ALA A 15 13.92 -45.41 32.53
N ALA A 16 12.95 -44.85 31.80
CA ALA A 16 11.51 -45.05 31.82
C ALA A 16 11.05 -46.52 31.66
N LEU A 17 9.90 -46.85 32.25
CA LEU A 17 8.67 -47.17 31.51
C LEU A 17 7.46 -47.36 32.47
N LEU A 18 6.32 -46.75 32.07
CA LEU A 18 4.91 -47.13 32.23
C LEU A 18 4.39 -47.72 33.56
N GLY A 19 3.35 -47.09 34.12
CA GLY A 19 2.41 -47.81 35.00
C GLY A 19 1.48 -46.96 35.88
N GLY A 20 0.49 -46.29 35.26
CA GLY A 20 -0.86 -46.08 35.80
C GLY A 20 -1.07 -45.56 37.23
N LEU A 21 -1.53 -44.30 37.33
CA LEU A 21 -2.59 -43.91 38.28
C LEU A 21 -3.16 -42.55 37.85
N MET A 22 -4.18 -42.56 36.97
CA MET A 22 -4.99 -41.37 36.70
C MET A 22 -6.26 -41.48 37.53
N ALA A 23 -6.27 -40.73 38.64
CA ALA A 23 -7.45 -40.55 39.47
C ALA A 23 -8.51 -39.76 38.69
N CYS A 24 -9.73 -40.27 38.72
CA CYS A 24 -10.92 -39.71 38.11
C CYS A 24 -11.27 -38.36 38.75
N ALA A 25 -10.84 -37.27 38.13
CA ALA A 25 -11.44 -35.95 38.33
C ALA A 25 -12.57 -35.81 37.31
N LEU A 26 -13.81 -36.05 37.76
CA LEU A 26 -15.02 -35.61 37.04
C LEU A 26 -15.02 -34.08 37.03
N ALA A 27 -14.30 -33.50 36.07
CA ALA A 27 -14.52 -32.13 35.66
C ALA A 27 -15.92 -32.09 35.04
N PHE A 28 -16.86 -31.41 35.70
CA PHE A 28 -18.00 -30.84 35.01
C PHE A 28 -17.41 -29.85 34.00
N ALA A 29 -17.21 -30.30 32.76
CA ALA A 29 -17.06 -29.39 31.65
C ALA A 29 -18.35 -28.56 31.63
N PRO A 30 -18.31 -27.22 31.77
CA PRO A 30 -19.48 -26.43 31.44
C PRO A 30 -19.83 -26.79 30.01
N SER A 31 -21.06 -27.29 29.79
CA SER A 31 -21.57 -27.55 28.46
C SER A 31 -21.30 -26.30 27.62
N ALA A 32 -20.58 -26.45 26.51
CA ALA A 32 -20.41 -25.37 25.56
C ALA A 32 -21.80 -24.91 25.13
N ILE A 33 -22.24 -23.75 25.61
CA ILE A 33 -23.49 -23.14 25.17
C ILE A 33 -23.29 -22.84 23.69
N ALA A 34 -24.07 -23.47 22.83
CA ALA A 34 -24.04 -23.18 21.40
C ALA A 34 -24.32 -21.69 21.21
N SER A 35 -23.39 -20.96 20.57
CA SER A 35 -23.55 -19.53 20.31
C SER A 35 -24.75 -19.31 19.38
N THR A 36 -25.67 -18.43 19.78
CA THR A 36 -26.80 -18.05 18.91
C THR A 36 -26.27 -17.44 17.61
N PRO A 37 -26.65 -17.96 16.43
CA PRO A 37 -26.22 -17.39 15.15
C PRO A 37 -26.66 -15.93 15.04
N THR A 38 -25.84 -15.09 14.41
CA THR A 38 -26.24 -13.71 14.09
C THR A 38 -27.38 -13.67 13.07
N VAL A 39 -28.00 -12.50 12.87
CA VAL A 39 -29.05 -12.27 11.88
C VAL A 39 -28.46 -11.49 10.72
N ASN A 40 -28.57 -12.02 9.50
CA ASN A 40 -28.08 -11.34 8.31
C ASN A 40 -29.13 -10.36 7.79
N LEU A 41 -28.84 -9.07 7.91
CA LEU A 41 -29.71 -7.98 7.42
C LEU A 41 -29.49 -7.65 5.93
N GLY A 42 -28.48 -8.23 5.27
CA GLY A 42 -28.15 -7.92 3.88
C GLY A 42 -27.99 -6.40 3.65
N HIS A 43 -28.67 -5.89 2.63
CA HIS A 43 -28.67 -4.46 2.30
C HIS A 43 -29.43 -3.61 3.33
N ALA A 44 -30.33 -4.21 4.13
CA ALA A 44 -31.02 -3.50 5.20
C ALA A 44 -30.06 -3.00 6.28
N ALA A 45 -28.85 -3.59 6.42
CA ALA A 45 -27.88 -3.20 7.44
C ALA A 45 -27.49 -1.70 7.38
N GLY A 46 -27.54 -1.06 6.21
CA GLY A 46 -27.24 0.36 6.02
C GLY A 46 -28.36 1.34 6.43
N TYR A 47 -29.56 0.83 6.72
CA TYR A 47 -30.73 1.65 7.00
C TYR A 47 -30.94 1.84 8.50
N ALA A 48 -31.27 3.06 8.91
CA ALA A 48 -31.80 3.34 10.23
C ALA A 48 -33.30 3.03 10.31
N ILE A 49 -34.04 3.35 9.24
CA ILE A 49 -35.49 3.12 9.14
C ILE A 49 -35.83 2.48 7.80
N ILE A 50 -36.60 1.38 7.84
CA ILE A 50 -37.29 0.82 6.68
C ILE A 50 -38.76 0.72 7.02
N SER A 51 -39.61 1.31 6.18
CA SER A 51 -41.06 1.25 6.30
C SER A 51 -41.65 0.58 5.06
N GLY A 52 -42.59 -0.33 5.23
CA GLY A 52 -43.39 -0.90 4.15
C GLY A 52 -44.53 0.01 3.67
N ALA A 53 -44.70 1.19 4.27
CA ALA A 53 -45.72 2.16 3.87
C ALA A 53 -45.17 3.59 3.75
N SER A 54 -44.96 4.26 4.88
CA SER A 54 -44.46 5.64 4.94
C SER A 54 -43.60 5.89 6.18
N VAL A 55 -42.80 6.94 6.14
CA VAL A 55 -42.10 7.50 7.31
C VAL A 55 -42.62 8.90 7.57
N ALA A 56 -43.08 9.19 8.78
CA ALA A 56 -43.57 10.52 9.14
C ALA A 56 -42.85 11.04 10.38
N ASN A 57 -42.13 12.15 10.22
CA ASN A 57 -41.43 12.83 11.30
C ASN A 57 -42.18 14.07 11.77
N THR A 58 -42.22 14.27 13.09
CA THR A 58 -42.57 15.53 13.73
C THR A 58 -41.34 16.06 14.49
N GLY A 59 -41.14 17.38 14.52
CA GLY A 59 -40.03 17.97 15.29
C GLY A 59 -38.63 17.63 14.76
N ASN A 60 -37.62 17.90 15.58
CA ASN A 60 -36.20 17.97 15.23
C ASN A 60 -35.49 16.61 15.37
N SER A 61 -36.05 15.54 14.81
CA SER A 61 -35.37 14.24 14.85
C SER A 61 -34.07 14.27 14.05
N THR A 62 -33.01 13.64 14.57
CA THR A 62 -31.75 13.38 13.84
C THR A 62 -31.63 11.89 13.56
N ILE A 63 -31.60 11.52 12.28
CA ILE A 63 -31.50 10.13 11.85
C ILE A 63 -30.11 9.86 11.26
N HIS A 64 -29.27 9.09 11.96
CA HIS A 64 -27.97 8.64 11.45
C HIS A 64 -28.10 7.27 10.77
N GLY A 65 -28.11 7.27 9.43
CA GLY A 65 -28.33 6.11 8.57
C GLY A 65 -29.48 6.32 7.57
N ASP A 66 -29.60 5.42 6.59
CA ASP A 66 -30.55 5.60 5.48
C ASP A 66 -32.02 5.44 5.91
N ILE A 67 -32.92 6.15 5.24
CA ILE A 67 -34.38 5.97 5.34
C ILE A 67 -34.90 5.34 4.04
N GLY A 68 -35.66 4.25 4.17
CA GLY A 68 -36.30 3.54 3.06
C GLY A 68 -37.81 3.47 3.20
N ALA A 69 -38.55 3.84 2.15
CA ALA A 69 -40.01 3.67 2.07
C ALA A 69 -40.50 3.52 0.62
N PRO A 70 -41.67 2.88 0.38
CA PRO A 70 -42.15 2.63 -0.98
C PRO A 70 -42.71 3.87 -1.68
N ALA A 71 -43.10 4.92 -0.94
CA ALA A 71 -43.74 6.09 -1.55
C ALA A 71 -43.44 7.43 -0.84
N THR A 72 -43.41 7.48 0.50
CA THR A 72 -43.30 8.75 1.21
C THR A 72 -42.43 8.69 2.46
N ALA A 73 -41.58 9.71 2.61
CA ALA A 73 -40.96 10.10 3.87
C ALA A 73 -41.15 11.62 4.04
N SER A 74 -41.72 12.06 5.16
CA SER A 74 -42.07 13.47 5.41
C SER A 74 -41.53 13.99 6.75
N GLY A 75 -41.43 15.31 6.88
CA GLY A 75 -40.94 15.97 8.10
C GLY A 75 -39.42 16.16 8.16
N PHE A 76 -38.73 16.09 7.02
CA PHE A 76 -37.29 16.38 6.88
C PHE A 76 -37.12 17.48 5.80
N PRO A 77 -37.16 18.78 6.13
CA PRO A 77 -37.13 19.41 7.47
C PRO A 77 -38.47 19.42 8.25
N PRO A 78 -38.47 19.67 9.59
CA PRO A 78 -37.32 20.09 10.39
C PRO A 78 -36.41 18.96 10.87
N GLY A 79 -36.79 17.70 10.70
CA GLY A 79 -35.91 16.57 10.93
C GLY A 79 -34.67 16.64 10.03
N VAL A 80 -33.56 16.10 10.52
CA VAL A 80 -32.28 16.01 9.83
C VAL A 80 -31.97 14.56 9.55
N LEU A 81 -31.60 14.27 8.31
CA LEU A 81 -31.12 12.95 7.88
C LEU A 81 -29.63 13.03 7.58
N ASP A 82 -28.84 12.28 8.34
CA ASP A 82 -27.43 12.01 8.10
C ASP A 82 -27.31 10.63 7.45
N GLY A 83 -27.70 10.59 6.16
CA GLY A 83 -27.85 9.38 5.36
C GLY A 83 -28.57 9.68 4.05
N ALA A 84 -28.89 8.64 3.28
CA ALA A 84 -29.64 8.76 2.04
C ALA A 84 -31.14 8.47 2.25
N MET A 85 -31.97 9.23 1.56
CA MET A 85 -33.41 8.97 1.47
C MET A 85 -33.71 8.15 0.21
N GLN A 86 -34.13 6.90 0.40
CA GLN A 86 -34.36 5.91 -0.66
C GLN A 86 -35.87 5.65 -0.78
N ILE A 87 -36.55 6.46 -1.61
CA ILE A 87 -38.02 6.47 -1.70
C ILE A 87 -38.46 6.02 -3.08
N GLY A 88 -39.40 5.09 -3.12
CA GLY A 88 -39.98 4.61 -4.36
C GLY A 88 -39.36 3.32 -4.90
N PRO A 89 -40.05 2.64 -5.82
CA PRO A 89 -39.55 1.44 -6.48
C PRO A 89 -38.33 1.76 -7.35
N GLY A 90 -37.34 0.85 -7.37
CA GLY A 90 -36.12 0.99 -8.18
C GLY A 90 -34.97 1.73 -7.49
N THR A 91 -35.15 2.19 -6.26
CA THR A 91 -34.07 2.66 -5.38
C THR A 91 -33.47 1.48 -4.59
N GLY A 92 -32.44 1.75 -3.77
CA GLY A 92 -31.87 0.74 -2.86
C GLY A 92 -32.91 0.13 -1.88
N TYR A 93 -34.02 0.84 -1.66
CA TYR A 93 -35.11 0.41 -0.77
C TYR A 93 -35.67 -0.97 -1.13
N THR A 94 -35.91 -1.27 -2.41
CA THR A 94 -36.60 -2.53 -2.78
C THR A 94 -35.79 -3.75 -2.33
N VAL A 95 -34.48 -3.73 -2.52
CA VAL A 95 -33.60 -4.83 -2.10
C VAL A 95 -33.49 -4.88 -0.59
N ALA A 96 -33.30 -3.73 0.06
CA ALA A 96 -33.22 -3.64 1.51
C ALA A 96 -34.51 -4.10 2.21
N HIS A 97 -35.69 -3.77 1.68
CA HIS A 97 -36.97 -4.20 2.23
C HIS A 97 -37.15 -5.73 2.11
N ASN A 98 -36.74 -6.32 0.99
CA ASN A 98 -36.77 -7.78 0.82
C ASN A 98 -35.80 -8.50 1.76
N ASP A 99 -34.60 -7.94 1.97
CA ASP A 99 -33.63 -8.48 2.94
C ASP A 99 -34.14 -8.35 4.37
N PHE A 100 -34.83 -7.25 4.71
CA PHE A 100 -35.57 -7.11 5.98
C PHE A 100 -36.61 -8.23 6.15
N LEU A 101 -37.48 -8.48 5.16
CA LEU A 101 -38.48 -9.54 5.24
C LEU A 101 -37.84 -10.93 5.35
N THR A 102 -36.72 -11.14 4.67
CA THR A 102 -35.93 -12.38 4.76
C THR A 102 -35.40 -12.59 6.18
N ALA A 103 -34.79 -11.55 6.77
CA ALA A 103 -34.30 -11.59 8.15
C ALA A 103 -35.43 -11.78 9.17
N PHE A 104 -36.58 -11.12 8.96
CA PHE A 104 -37.77 -11.27 9.80
C PHE A 104 -38.26 -12.72 9.82
N ASN A 105 -38.43 -13.35 8.64
CA ASN A 105 -38.91 -14.72 8.53
C ASN A 105 -37.87 -15.73 9.05
N GLU A 106 -36.58 -15.51 8.76
CA GLU A 106 -35.50 -16.34 9.29
C GLU A 106 -35.52 -16.36 10.82
N VAL A 107 -35.60 -15.19 11.46
CA VAL A 107 -35.69 -15.12 12.92
C VAL A 107 -36.98 -15.74 13.41
N LYS A 108 -38.13 -15.45 12.79
CA LYS A 108 -39.45 -16.00 13.19
C LYS A 108 -39.44 -17.53 13.24
N ASP A 109 -38.73 -18.17 12.31
CA ASP A 109 -38.69 -19.63 12.17
C ASP A 109 -37.63 -20.30 13.05
N ARG A 110 -36.78 -19.54 13.77
CA ARG A 110 -35.84 -20.12 14.74
C ARG A 110 -36.59 -20.83 15.86
N THR A 111 -36.11 -22.01 16.23
CA THR A 111 -36.68 -22.84 17.30
C THR A 111 -35.67 -23.02 18.45
N GLY A 112 -36.14 -23.53 19.60
CA GLY A 112 -35.29 -23.83 20.76
C GLY A 112 -34.94 -22.63 21.65
N GLY A 113 -35.68 -21.51 21.53
CA GLY A 113 -35.46 -20.34 22.37
C GLY A 113 -36.03 -20.47 23.78
N THR A 114 -35.42 -19.75 24.72
CA THR A 114 -35.85 -19.68 26.13
C THR A 114 -37.08 -18.78 26.24
N ALA A 115 -38.02 -19.09 27.14
CA ALA A 115 -39.16 -18.20 27.39
C ALA A 115 -38.68 -16.81 27.84
N LEU A 116 -39.19 -15.75 27.20
CA LEU A 116 -38.85 -14.37 27.53
C LEU A 116 -39.41 -14.03 28.92
N PRO A 117 -38.58 -13.63 29.89
CA PRO A 117 -39.07 -13.21 31.19
C PRO A 117 -39.76 -11.84 31.10
N ALA A 118 -40.41 -11.42 32.18
CA ALA A 118 -40.87 -10.04 32.30
C ALA A 118 -39.69 -9.08 32.13
N LEU A 119 -39.80 -8.11 31.23
CA LEU A 119 -38.67 -7.27 30.81
C LEU A 119 -38.26 -6.24 31.88
N ALA A 120 -39.19 -5.80 32.72
CA ALA A 120 -38.93 -4.81 33.75
C ALA A 120 -37.97 -5.35 34.82
N GLY A 121 -36.77 -4.78 34.90
CA GLY A 121 -35.71 -5.16 35.85
C GLY A 121 -34.92 -6.41 35.45
N ALA A 122 -35.23 -7.03 34.30
CA ALA A 122 -34.53 -8.24 33.87
C ALA A 122 -33.13 -7.94 33.37
N THR A 123 -32.25 -8.93 33.52
CA THR A 123 -30.97 -9.01 32.82
C THR A 123 -31.01 -10.25 31.94
N LEU A 124 -30.91 -10.05 30.63
CA LEU A 124 -30.80 -11.14 29.66
C LEU A 124 -29.34 -11.39 29.36
N THR A 125 -28.98 -12.66 29.28
CA THR A 125 -27.71 -13.14 28.74
C THR A 125 -27.84 -13.40 27.25
N PRO A 126 -26.74 -13.62 26.49
CA PRO A 126 -26.82 -13.90 25.07
C PRO A 126 -27.66 -15.14 24.78
N GLY A 127 -28.50 -15.11 23.75
CA GLY A 127 -29.42 -16.21 23.49
C GLY A 127 -30.59 -15.86 22.57
N LEU A 128 -31.35 -16.89 22.22
CA LEU A 128 -32.67 -16.79 21.59
C LEU A 128 -33.75 -16.81 22.69
N TYR A 129 -34.60 -15.79 22.74
CA TYR A 129 -35.74 -15.66 23.65
C TYR A 129 -37.06 -15.60 22.88
N THR A 130 -38.12 -16.16 23.45
CA THR A 130 -39.43 -16.26 22.80
C THR A 130 -40.57 -15.84 23.72
N ALA A 131 -41.45 -14.97 23.23
CA ALA A 131 -42.71 -14.62 23.88
C ALA A 131 -43.87 -15.06 22.98
N ALA A 132 -44.77 -15.88 23.51
CA ALA A 132 -45.91 -16.41 22.76
C ALA A 132 -47.04 -15.36 22.51
N ALA A 133 -46.95 -14.21 23.17
CA ALA A 133 -47.91 -13.11 23.11
C ALA A 133 -47.18 -11.76 23.17
N ALA A 134 -47.94 -10.66 23.26
CA ALA A 134 -47.40 -9.32 23.41
C ALA A 134 -46.46 -9.20 24.64
N ALA A 135 -45.37 -8.47 24.48
CA ALA A 135 -44.39 -8.20 25.51
C ALA A 135 -44.19 -6.69 25.67
N GLY A 136 -43.76 -6.25 26.84
CA GLY A 136 -43.48 -4.84 27.03
C GLY A 136 -42.76 -4.50 28.32
N MET A 137 -42.29 -3.27 28.36
CA MET A 137 -41.64 -2.64 29.50
C MET A 137 -42.57 -1.56 30.04
N ALA A 138 -42.83 -1.57 31.35
CA ALA A 138 -43.53 -0.48 31.99
C ALA A 138 -42.69 0.80 32.00
N ALA A 139 -43.33 1.95 32.17
CA ALA A 139 -42.65 3.25 32.22
C ALA A 139 -41.54 3.28 33.29
N ASN A 140 -40.41 3.92 32.97
CA ASN A 140 -39.25 4.09 33.85
C ASN A 140 -38.63 2.78 34.37
N THR A 141 -38.82 1.66 33.66
CA THR A 141 -38.16 0.38 33.98
C THR A 141 -36.93 0.16 33.11
N VAL A 142 -36.03 -0.72 33.56
CA VAL A 142 -34.77 -1.03 32.86
C VAL A 142 -34.74 -2.49 32.46
N LEU A 143 -34.31 -2.76 31.24
CA LEU A 143 -33.90 -4.08 30.76
C LEU A 143 -32.41 -4.01 30.49
N THR A 144 -31.63 -4.97 31.01
CA THR A 144 -30.19 -5.06 30.73
C THR A 144 -29.90 -6.23 29.80
N LEU A 145 -29.15 -5.99 28.74
CA LEU A 145 -28.60 -7.02 27.86
C LEU A 145 -27.11 -7.14 28.16
N ASP A 146 -26.73 -8.18 28.90
CA ASP A 146 -25.37 -8.38 29.37
C ASP A 146 -24.68 -9.46 28.55
N ALA A 147 -23.64 -9.07 27.82
CA ALA A 147 -22.88 -9.98 26.98
C ALA A 147 -21.80 -10.78 27.74
N GLY A 148 -21.64 -10.59 29.05
CA GLY A 148 -20.74 -11.38 29.88
C GLY A 148 -19.25 -11.24 29.50
N GLY A 149 -18.88 -10.11 28.91
CA GLY A 149 -17.52 -9.81 28.42
C GLY A 149 -17.28 -10.16 26.96
N ASN A 150 -18.25 -10.73 26.24
CA ASN A 150 -18.12 -11.10 24.83
C ASN A 150 -18.77 -10.08 23.90
N PRO A 151 -18.01 -9.19 23.22
CA PRO A 151 -18.59 -8.20 22.33
C PRO A 151 -19.33 -8.78 21.12
N ASP A 152 -19.02 -10.02 20.72
CA ASP A 152 -19.66 -10.71 19.61
C ASP A 152 -20.95 -11.45 20.01
N ALA A 153 -21.36 -11.30 21.28
CA ALA A 153 -22.57 -11.95 21.78
C ALA A 153 -23.82 -11.45 21.07
N VAL A 154 -24.70 -12.40 20.72
CA VAL A 154 -25.95 -12.14 19.99
C VAL A 154 -27.16 -12.33 20.91
N PHE A 155 -28.08 -11.39 20.84
CA PHE A 155 -29.39 -11.45 21.49
C PHE A 155 -30.46 -11.47 20.40
N VAL A 156 -31.30 -12.51 20.39
CA VAL A 156 -32.44 -12.60 19.48
C VAL A 156 -33.69 -12.76 20.31
N ILE A 157 -34.64 -11.82 20.18
CA ILE A 157 -35.90 -11.83 20.90
C ILE A 157 -37.06 -11.93 19.91
N GLN A 158 -37.78 -13.04 19.95
CA GLN A 158 -39.03 -13.26 19.22
C GLN A 158 -40.23 -12.86 20.08
N VAL A 159 -41.10 -12.02 19.55
CA VAL A 159 -42.36 -11.61 20.18
C VAL A 159 -43.51 -11.91 19.24
N ASN A 160 -44.33 -12.91 19.58
CA ASN A 160 -45.53 -13.26 18.83
C ASN A 160 -46.71 -12.37 19.26
N GLY A 161 -46.55 -11.07 19.07
CA GLY A 161 -47.50 -10.03 19.44
C GLY A 161 -46.86 -8.65 19.34
N ALA A 162 -47.50 -7.64 19.91
CA ALA A 162 -46.93 -6.30 19.97
C ALA A 162 -45.77 -6.21 20.98
N LEU A 163 -44.80 -5.34 20.69
CA LEU A 163 -43.73 -4.95 21.62
C LEU A 163 -43.89 -3.47 21.99
N SER A 164 -43.99 -3.18 23.29
CA SER A 164 -44.10 -1.81 23.78
C SER A 164 -43.04 -1.49 24.83
N VAL A 165 -42.24 -0.46 24.59
CA VAL A 165 -41.28 0.09 25.57
C VAL A 165 -41.92 1.35 26.15
N GLY A 166 -42.26 1.34 27.44
CA GLY A 166 -42.94 2.46 28.10
C GLY A 166 -42.11 3.75 28.13
N ALA A 167 -42.77 4.89 28.41
CA ALA A 167 -42.10 6.18 28.53
C ALA A 167 -41.01 6.15 29.62
N GLY A 168 -39.83 6.73 29.33
CA GLY A 168 -38.68 6.67 30.22
C GLY A 168 -38.05 5.29 30.45
N ALA A 169 -38.60 4.21 29.86
CA ALA A 169 -38.03 2.88 30.00
C ALA A 169 -36.77 2.72 29.15
N LYS A 170 -35.78 1.96 29.63
CA LYS A 170 -34.46 1.89 29.01
C LYS A 170 -34.01 0.46 28.80
N VAL A 171 -33.66 0.13 27.56
CA VAL A 171 -32.83 -1.04 27.26
C VAL A 171 -31.37 -0.60 27.37
N LEU A 172 -30.57 -1.28 28.18
CA LEU A 172 -29.16 -0.97 28.41
C LEU A 172 -28.28 -2.13 27.94
N LEU A 173 -27.09 -1.80 27.45
CA LEU A 173 -26.05 -2.76 27.09
C LEU A 173 -25.03 -2.87 28.22
N ALA A 174 -24.63 -4.09 28.55
CA ALA A 174 -23.62 -4.40 29.56
C ALA A 174 -22.67 -5.50 29.07
N GLY A 175 -21.53 -5.66 29.77
CA GLY A 175 -20.58 -6.73 29.49
C GLY A 175 -20.05 -6.76 28.05
N GLY A 176 -19.96 -5.61 27.37
CA GLY A 176 -19.51 -5.52 25.99
C GLY A 176 -20.59 -5.72 24.92
N ALA A 177 -21.86 -5.88 25.31
CA ALA A 177 -22.96 -6.05 24.36
C ALA A 177 -23.01 -4.88 23.36
N GLN A 178 -23.30 -5.19 22.10
CA GLN A 178 -23.38 -4.22 21.01
C GLN A 178 -24.80 -4.18 20.45
N ALA A 179 -25.34 -2.98 20.22
CA ALA A 179 -26.67 -2.80 19.63
C ALA A 179 -26.82 -3.50 18.27
N SER A 180 -25.75 -3.56 17.48
CA SER A 180 -25.72 -4.28 16.19
C SER A 180 -25.94 -5.79 16.29
N ASN A 181 -25.79 -6.37 17.48
CA ASN A 181 -25.97 -7.80 17.74
C ASN A 181 -27.26 -8.10 18.53
N VAL A 182 -28.14 -7.11 18.68
CA VAL A 182 -29.45 -7.26 19.33
C VAL A 182 -30.55 -7.18 18.27
N PHE A 183 -31.36 -8.23 18.17
CA PHE A 183 -32.41 -8.36 17.15
C PHE A 183 -33.76 -8.66 17.80
N TRP A 184 -34.77 -7.87 17.46
CA TRP A 184 -36.15 -8.02 17.91
C TRP A 184 -37.03 -8.37 16.73
N GLN A 185 -37.59 -9.57 16.70
CA GLN A 185 -38.60 -9.97 15.73
C GLN A 185 -39.98 -9.85 16.38
N VAL A 186 -40.86 -9.05 15.80
CA VAL A 186 -42.15 -8.66 16.41
C VAL A 186 -43.28 -8.94 15.44
N THR A 187 -44.11 -9.95 15.72
CA THR A 187 -45.32 -10.24 14.94
C THR A 187 -46.48 -9.36 15.44
N GLY A 188 -46.34 -8.06 15.23
CA GLY A 188 -47.27 -7.05 15.74
C GLY A 188 -46.68 -5.64 15.63
N GLY A 189 -47.36 -4.69 16.28
CA GLY A 189 -46.89 -3.30 16.35
C GLY A 189 -45.71 -3.14 17.30
N PHE A 190 -44.83 -2.19 16.97
CA PHE A 190 -43.72 -1.77 17.82
C PHE A 190 -43.96 -0.34 18.32
N SER A 191 -43.68 -0.09 19.60
CA SER A 191 -43.74 1.27 20.15
C SER A 191 -42.66 1.53 21.19
N VAL A 192 -42.15 2.76 21.18
CA VAL A 192 -41.29 3.32 22.24
C VAL A 192 -41.99 4.56 22.79
N GLY A 193 -42.12 4.66 24.11
CA GLY A 193 -42.68 5.82 24.79
C GLY A 193 -41.75 7.02 24.73
N ALA A 194 -42.21 8.16 25.24
CA ALA A 194 -41.44 9.41 25.20
C ALA A 194 -40.15 9.35 26.04
N ALA A 195 -39.27 10.32 25.78
CA ALA A 195 -38.06 10.60 26.54
C ALA A 195 -38.28 10.51 28.06
N PRO A 196 -37.28 10.04 28.83
CA PRO A 196 -35.95 9.62 28.41
C PRO A 196 -35.87 8.12 28.04
N ALA A 197 -36.87 7.60 27.32
CA ALA A 197 -36.85 6.21 26.87
C ALA A 197 -35.66 5.93 25.93
N VAL A 198 -35.09 4.74 26.06
CA VAL A 198 -33.97 4.26 25.24
C VAL A 198 -34.30 2.88 24.70
N PHE A 199 -34.32 2.74 23.38
CA PHE A 199 -34.41 1.46 22.70
C PHE A 199 -33.05 1.05 22.14
N VAL A 200 -32.75 -0.25 22.17
CA VAL A 200 -31.49 -0.81 21.69
C VAL A 200 -31.75 -1.99 20.77
N GLY A 201 -31.10 -2.00 19.60
CA GLY A 201 -31.11 -3.11 18.66
C GLY A 201 -31.86 -2.85 17.36
N THR A 202 -31.89 -3.86 16.50
CA THR A 202 -32.66 -3.86 15.26
C THR A 202 -34.03 -4.46 15.54
N VAL A 203 -35.10 -3.66 15.48
CA VAL A 203 -36.48 -4.18 15.49
C VAL A 203 -36.97 -4.43 14.07
N MET A 204 -37.62 -5.57 13.91
CA MET A 204 -38.23 -6.08 12.69
C MET A 204 -39.69 -6.40 13.02
N ALA A 205 -40.59 -5.48 12.69
CA ALA A 205 -42.01 -5.54 13.05
C ALA A 205 -42.90 -5.79 11.81
N SER A 206 -43.88 -6.68 11.94
CA SER A 206 -44.85 -6.96 10.88
C SER A 206 -46.02 -5.95 10.82
N ALA A 207 -46.00 -4.91 11.66
CA ALA A 207 -46.98 -3.83 11.66
C ALA A 207 -46.27 -2.48 11.89
N ALA A 208 -47.00 -1.45 12.32
CA ALA A 208 -46.47 -0.09 12.44
C ALA A 208 -45.46 0.05 13.59
N GLY A 209 -44.50 0.96 13.42
CA GLY A 209 -43.51 1.35 14.42
C GLY A 209 -43.69 2.79 14.88
N GLY A 210 -43.97 3.04 16.16
CA GLY A 210 -44.16 4.39 16.69
C GLY A 210 -43.14 4.78 17.75
N ILE A 211 -42.39 5.86 17.53
CA ILE A 211 -41.38 6.35 18.47
C ILE A 211 -41.88 7.65 19.11
N GLY A 212 -42.02 7.63 20.44
CA GLY A 212 -42.48 8.76 21.23
C GLY A 212 -41.47 9.91 21.27
N ALA A 213 -41.97 11.10 21.60
CA ALA A 213 -41.21 12.35 21.60
C ALA A 213 -39.87 12.24 22.37
N GLY A 214 -38.74 12.55 21.73
CA GLY A 214 -37.44 12.63 22.39
C GLY A 214 -36.81 11.29 22.79
N ALA A 215 -37.43 10.15 22.46
CA ALA A 215 -36.83 8.85 22.74
C ALA A 215 -35.56 8.63 21.90
N LEU A 216 -34.58 7.96 22.49
CA LEU A 216 -33.32 7.59 21.83
C LEU A 216 -33.43 6.18 21.26
N VAL A 217 -33.01 6.00 20.01
CA VAL A 217 -32.91 4.69 19.36
C VAL A 217 -31.45 4.39 19.05
N ASN A 218 -30.83 3.49 19.81
CA ASN A 218 -29.53 2.92 19.48
C ASN A 218 -29.73 1.62 18.68
N GLY A 219 -29.96 1.76 17.38
CA GLY A 219 -30.23 0.65 16.50
C GLY A 219 -31.08 1.05 15.30
N ARG A 220 -31.98 0.15 14.89
CA ARG A 220 -32.74 0.27 13.63
C ARG A 220 -34.20 -0.05 13.86
N VAL A 221 -35.08 0.60 13.09
CA VAL A 221 -36.53 0.35 13.11
C VAL A 221 -37.01 -0.06 11.72
N PHE A 222 -37.29 -1.35 11.55
CA PHE A 222 -37.88 -1.92 10.34
C PHE A 222 -39.32 -2.34 10.61
N ALA A 223 -40.24 -1.86 9.79
CA ALA A 223 -41.67 -2.09 9.92
C ALA A 223 -42.30 -2.38 8.56
N GLU A 224 -43.21 -3.34 8.49
CA GLU A 224 -44.02 -3.58 7.29
C GLU A 224 -45.11 -2.52 7.06
N ALA A 225 -45.43 -1.72 8.09
CA ALA A 225 -46.32 -0.57 7.96
C ALA A 225 -45.60 0.74 8.30
N ALA A 226 -46.36 1.82 8.55
CA ALA A 226 -45.79 3.14 8.76
C ALA A 226 -44.87 3.22 9.99
N VAL A 227 -43.83 4.05 9.89
CA VAL A 227 -42.95 4.42 10.99
C VAL A 227 -43.15 5.90 11.33
N THR A 228 -43.34 6.23 12.61
CA THR A 228 -43.44 7.62 13.07
C THR A 228 -42.32 7.98 14.05
N THR A 229 -41.77 9.18 13.90
CA THR A 229 -40.75 9.76 14.77
C THR A 229 -41.17 11.15 15.25
N ASN A 230 -40.70 11.53 16.44
CA ASN A 230 -40.93 12.83 17.04
C ASN A 230 -39.72 13.26 17.89
N ASP A 231 -38.99 14.30 17.48
CA ASP A 231 -37.79 14.79 18.19
C ASP A 231 -36.77 13.69 18.59
N ASN A 232 -36.61 12.64 17.78
CA ASN A 232 -35.80 11.46 18.13
C ASN A 232 -34.38 11.53 17.59
N ASP A 233 -33.43 10.94 18.32
CA ASP A 233 -32.09 10.66 17.81
C ASP A 233 -31.93 9.16 17.54
N PHE A 234 -31.46 8.82 16.34
CA PHE A 234 -31.19 7.44 15.91
C PHE A 234 -29.72 7.22 15.64
N TYR A 235 -29.14 6.19 16.24
CA TYR A 235 -27.76 5.74 16.01
C TYR A 235 -27.77 4.29 15.53
N SER A 236 -27.75 4.08 14.21
CA SER A 236 -27.89 2.73 13.62
C SER A 236 -26.57 1.94 13.54
N ALA A 237 -25.44 2.62 13.63
CA ALA A 237 -24.12 2.02 13.62
C ALA A 237 -23.15 2.85 14.49
N PRO A 238 -22.07 2.25 15.00
CA PRO A 238 -21.00 3.01 15.62
C PRO A 238 -20.44 4.05 14.65
N PRO A 239 -19.94 5.20 15.17
CA PRO A 239 -19.35 6.20 14.32
C PRO A 239 -18.13 5.65 13.58
N THR A 240 -17.92 6.13 12.36
CA THR A 240 -16.77 5.78 11.54
C THR A 240 -15.59 6.69 11.87
N MET A 241 -14.39 6.12 11.80
CA MET A 241 -13.13 6.80 12.07
C MET A 241 -12.09 6.37 11.04
N THR A 242 -11.32 7.32 10.52
CA THR A 242 -10.17 7.03 9.64
C THR A 242 -8.93 7.79 10.12
N LEU A 243 -7.75 7.33 9.67
CA LEU A 243 -6.47 8.00 9.90
C LEU A 243 -5.79 8.26 8.56
N THR A 244 -5.32 9.48 8.33
CA THR A 244 -4.59 9.85 7.11
C THR A 244 -3.23 9.15 7.09
N GLY A 245 -2.85 8.58 5.95
CA GLY A 245 -1.58 7.85 5.78
C GLY A 245 -1.69 6.33 5.95
N GLY A 246 -2.90 5.78 6.13
CA GLY A 246 -3.12 4.34 6.13
C GLY A 246 -2.66 3.64 7.42
N ALA A 247 -2.38 2.34 7.34
CA ALA A 247 -2.04 1.52 8.51
C ALA A 247 -0.67 1.85 9.14
N ALA A 248 0.27 2.38 8.35
CA ALA A 248 1.60 2.77 8.82
C ALA A 248 2.06 4.04 8.12
N LYS A 249 2.66 4.96 8.87
CA LYS A 249 3.15 6.25 8.40
C LYS A 249 4.50 6.57 9.05
N ALA A 250 5.49 6.97 8.26
CA ALA A 250 6.78 7.47 8.75
C ALA A 250 6.88 8.98 8.50
N VAL A 251 7.49 9.72 9.41
CA VAL A 251 7.60 11.19 9.33
C VAL A 251 8.90 11.74 9.90
N ALA A 252 9.50 12.68 9.14
CA ALA A 252 10.68 13.47 9.48
C ALA A 252 10.41 14.63 10.45
N SER A 253 9.56 14.42 11.45
CA SER A 253 9.20 15.44 12.44
C SER A 253 8.89 14.80 13.79
N SER A 254 9.43 15.37 14.87
CA SER A 254 9.14 14.95 16.24
C SER A 254 7.75 15.38 16.73
N SER A 255 7.10 16.33 16.07
CA SER A 255 5.73 16.78 16.38
C SER A 255 4.86 16.73 15.12
N PRO A 256 4.55 15.53 14.59
CA PRO A 256 3.78 15.43 13.36
C PRO A 256 2.30 15.71 13.60
N THR A 257 1.65 16.35 12.62
CA THR A 257 0.18 16.41 12.62
C THR A 257 -0.40 15.03 12.36
N ILE A 258 -1.30 14.61 13.25
CA ILE A 258 -2.10 13.39 13.14
C ILE A 258 -3.51 13.84 12.79
N GLY A 259 -4.08 13.28 11.73
CA GLY A 259 -5.41 13.66 11.27
C GLY A 259 -6.13 12.50 10.60
N GLY A 260 -7.38 12.74 10.25
CA GLY A 260 -8.26 11.77 9.64
C GLY A 260 -9.66 12.34 9.43
N THR A 261 -10.63 11.44 9.27
CA THR A 261 -12.04 11.81 9.17
C THR A 261 -12.90 11.04 10.18
N SER A 262 -14.06 11.59 10.50
CA SER A 262 -15.14 10.93 11.23
C SER A 262 -16.49 11.39 10.69
N ASN A 263 -17.52 10.57 10.85
CA ASN A 263 -18.90 10.98 10.59
C ASN A 263 -19.59 11.61 11.81
N VAL A 264 -18.92 11.73 12.95
CA VAL A 264 -19.44 12.57 14.04
C VAL A 264 -19.31 14.05 13.65
N GLY A 265 -20.39 14.81 13.80
CA GLY A 265 -20.41 16.24 13.48
C GLY A 265 -19.57 17.09 14.44
N PRO A 266 -19.56 18.43 14.28
CA PRO A 266 -18.72 19.35 15.05
C PRO A 266 -18.93 19.36 16.57
N SER A 267 -20.05 18.83 17.05
CA SER A 267 -20.31 18.64 18.48
C SER A 267 -19.69 17.36 19.06
N GLY A 268 -19.25 16.43 18.20
CA GLY A 268 -18.58 15.20 18.60
C GLY A 268 -17.13 15.45 19.05
N VAL A 269 -16.56 14.50 19.79
CA VAL A 269 -15.19 14.58 20.32
C VAL A 269 -14.37 13.41 19.83
N VAL A 270 -13.31 13.70 19.07
CA VAL A 270 -12.29 12.72 18.70
C VAL A 270 -11.20 12.74 19.77
N THR A 271 -10.89 11.56 20.32
CA THR A 271 -9.79 11.33 21.25
C THR A 271 -8.67 10.57 20.55
N VAL A 272 -7.45 11.07 20.64
CA VAL A 272 -6.23 10.50 20.04
C VAL A 272 -5.23 10.16 21.14
N THR A 273 -4.73 8.93 21.16
CA THR A 273 -3.67 8.51 22.08
C THR A 273 -2.43 8.11 21.28
N VAL A 274 -1.29 8.71 21.60
CA VAL A 274 0.01 8.44 20.95
C VAL A 274 1.16 8.73 21.92
N GLY A 275 2.12 7.81 22.04
CA GLY A 275 3.31 8.01 22.90
C GLY A 275 2.99 8.34 24.36
N GLY A 276 1.89 7.81 24.90
CA GLY A 276 1.40 8.11 26.26
C GLY A 276 0.66 9.45 26.41
N GLN A 277 0.56 10.25 25.35
CA GLN A 277 -0.23 11.49 25.33
C GLN A 277 -1.66 11.19 24.90
N THR A 278 -2.62 11.91 25.49
CA THR A 278 -4.02 11.91 25.07
C THR A 278 -4.40 13.31 24.61
N LEU A 279 -4.83 13.44 23.37
CA LEU A 279 -5.26 14.69 22.73
C LEU A 279 -6.74 14.58 22.34
N THR A 280 -7.44 15.70 22.35
CA THR A 280 -8.85 15.77 21.93
C THR A 280 -9.06 16.89 20.93
N THR A 281 -9.96 16.68 19.98
CA THR A 281 -10.38 17.70 19.02
C THR A 281 -11.82 17.46 18.59
N ASN A 282 -12.48 18.51 18.10
CA ASN A 282 -13.78 18.41 17.47
C ASN A 282 -13.60 18.34 15.95
N PRO A 283 -14.31 17.43 15.25
CA PRO A 283 -14.31 17.43 13.79
C PRO A 283 -14.83 18.73 13.19
N SER A 284 -14.36 19.05 12.00
CA SER A 284 -14.92 20.08 11.15
C SER A 284 -16.27 19.62 10.56
N LEU A 285 -16.99 20.53 9.90
CA LEU A 285 -18.29 20.22 9.28
C LEU A 285 -18.20 19.13 8.19
N ASP A 286 -17.04 19.01 7.54
CA ASP A 286 -16.75 17.96 6.56
C ASP A 286 -16.24 16.65 7.20
N GLY A 287 -16.26 16.57 8.54
CA GLY A 287 -15.77 15.42 9.31
C GLY A 287 -14.25 15.35 9.46
N SER A 288 -13.49 16.29 8.87
CA SER A 288 -12.03 16.32 9.00
C SER A 288 -11.60 16.73 10.40
N TRP A 289 -10.55 16.10 10.93
CA TRP A 289 -10.00 16.43 12.24
C TRP A 289 -8.49 16.30 12.25
N SER A 290 -7.82 17.06 13.12
CA SER A 290 -6.38 16.93 13.35
C SER A 290 -5.96 17.34 14.76
N VAL A 291 -4.84 16.78 15.20
CA VAL A 291 -4.13 17.12 16.45
C VAL A 291 -2.62 17.09 16.21
N THR A 292 -1.86 17.78 17.07
CA THR A 292 -0.40 17.75 17.08
C THR A 292 0.08 17.39 18.48
N PRO A 293 0.73 16.23 18.69
CA PRO A 293 1.28 15.86 19.98
C PRO A 293 2.48 16.74 20.34
N ALA A 294 2.80 16.83 21.64
CA ALA A 294 4.10 17.32 22.08
C ALA A 294 5.22 16.43 21.48
N PRO A 295 6.46 16.96 21.37
CA PRO A 295 7.55 16.25 20.72
C PRO A 295 7.74 14.81 21.21
N LEU A 296 7.80 13.88 20.26
CA LEU A 296 8.09 12.47 20.44
C LEU A 296 9.54 12.19 20.01
N ALA A 297 10.21 11.27 20.71
CA ALA A 297 11.53 10.81 20.30
C ALA A 297 11.45 9.93 19.04
N ASN A 298 12.59 9.65 18.41
CA ASN A 298 12.63 8.69 17.31
C ASN A 298 12.19 7.30 17.80
N GLY A 299 11.31 6.65 17.04
CA GLY A 299 10.71 5.38 17.40
C GLY A 299 9.36 5.15 16.73
N THR A 300 8.78 3.99 16.99
CA THR A 300 7.45 3.62 16.48
C THR A 300 6.42 3.66 17.61
N TYR A 301 5.29 4.31 17.35
CA TYR A 301 4.22 4.54 18.31
C TYR A 301 2.88 4.07 17.73
N PRO A 302 2.06 3.31 18.51
CA PRO A 302 0.68 3.10 18.14
C PRO A 302 -0.10 4.40 18.33
N VAL A 303 -0.77 4.84 17.27
CA VAL A 303 -1.80 5.88 17.33
C VAL A 303 -3.14 5.18 17.44
N LEU A 304 -3.85 5.44 18.53
CA LEU A 304 -5.21 4.95 18.74
C LEU A 304 -6.16 6.13 18.74
N VAL A 305 -7.19 6.07 17.90
CA VAL A 305 -8.21 7.12 17.86
C VAL A 305 -9.58 6.54 18.12
N ALA A 306 -10.40 7.29 18.85
CA ALA A 306 -11.76 6.92 19.15
C ALA A 306 -12.68 8.14 19.17
N THR A 307 -13.93 7.91 18.83
CA THR A 307 -15.03 8.86 19.05
C THR A 307 -16.23 8.10 19.58
N THR A 308 -17.11 8.77 20.31
CA THR A 308 -18.32 8.19 20.88
C THR A 308 -19.52 9.02 20.44
N ASP A 309 -20.58 8.37 19.98
CA ASP A 309 -21.82 9.04 19.60
C ASP A 309 -22.74 9.31 20.80
N GLY A 310 -23.89 9.95 20.57
CA GLY A 310 -24.85 10.28 21.64
C GLY A 310 -25.52 9.06 22.28
N ALA A 311 -25.47 7.89 21.63
CA ALA A 311 -25.95 6.62 22.17
C ALA A 311 -24.88 5.81 22.91
N GLY A 312 -23.64 6.30 22.95
CA GLY A 312 -22.52 5.62 23.60
C GLY A 312 -21.80 4.60 22.72
N ASN A 313 -22.09 4.52 21.42
CA ASN A 313 -21.36 3.63 20.52
C ASN A 313 -19.97 4.22 20.23
N VAL A 314 -18.95 3.36 20.22
CA VAL A 314 -17.56 3.80 20.07
C VAL A 314 -17.02 3.42 18.69
N GLY A 315 -16.64 4.44 17.91
CA GLY A 315 -15.88 4.31 16.67
C GLY A 315 -14.39 4.33 16.94
N ARG A 316 -13.60 3.50 16.25
CA ARG A 316 -12.14 3.37 16.46
C ARG A 316 -11.35 3.27 15.17
N ALA A 317 -10.13 3.79 15.17
CA ALA A 317 -9.10 3.50 14.17
C ALA A 317 -7.71 3.45 14.81
N SER A 318 -6.75 2.82 14.13
CA SER A 318 -5.36 2.75 14.59
C SER A 318 -4.36 2.89 13.44
N GLN A 319 -3.18 3.42 13.73
CA GLN A 319 -2.06 3.57 12.79
C GLN A 319 -0.74 3.37 13.53
N GLN A 320 0.23 2.71 12.89
CA GLN A 320 1.62 2.71 13.34
C GLN A 320 2.34 3.96 12.84
N LEU A 321 2.72 4.85 13.76
CA LEU A 321 3.44 6.08 13.45
C LEU A 321 4.93 5.90 13.78
N THR A 322 5.80 6.02 12.78
CA THR A 322 7.25 6.05 12.97
C THR A 322 7.76 7.48 12.91
N ILE A 323 8.33 7.94 14.02
CA ILE A 323 9.10 9.17 14.11
C ILE A 323 10.54 8.84 13.78
N ASP A 324 11.07 9.46 12.75
CA ASP A 324 12.48 9.38 12.41
C ASP A 324 12.94 10.74 11.88
N THR A 325 13.70 11.47 12.67
CA THR A 325 14.25 12.78 12.32
C THR A 325 15.72 12.72 11.92
N VAL A 326 16.29 11.53 11.72
CA VAL A 326 17.71 11.37 11.41
C VAL A 326 17.87 11.18 9.91
N PRO A 327 18.43 12.17 9.19
CA PRO A 327 18.71 11.97 7.79
C PRO A 327 19.81 10.92 7.57
N PRO A 328 19.74 10.16 6.46
CA PRO A 328 20.83 9.27 6.06
C PRO A 328 22.11 10.06 5.79
N LEU A 329 23.27 9.45 5.94
CA LEU A 329 24.55 9.97 5.48
C LEU A 329 24.72 9.71 3.98
N ILE A 330 25.29 10.67 3.25
CA ILE A 330 25.68 10.48 1.84
C ILE A 330 27.03 11.14 1.57
N SER A 331 27.85 10.48 0.75
CA SER A 331 29.10 11.03 0.23
C SER A 331 29.25 10.73 -1.24
N LEU A 332 30.06 11.55 -1.90
CA LEU A 332 30.59 11.31 -3.24
C LEU A 332 32.01 10.76 -3.12
N GLY A 333 32.39 9.84 -4.01
CA GLY A 333 33.68 9.14 -4.01
C GLY A 333 34.83 9.98 -4.56
N GLY A 334 34.55 11.16 -5.10
CA GLY A 334 35.54 12.13 -5.54
C GLY A 334 36.14 12.95 -4.39
N ALA A 335 37.40 13.36 -4.55
CA ALA A 335 37.88 14.58 -3.90
C ALA A 335 36.95 15.75 -4.31
N PRO A 336 36.89 16.88 -3.57
CA PRO A 336 35.95 17.98 -3.88
C PRO A 336 36.01 18.50 -5.32
N ALA A 337 37.10 18.20 -6.05
CA ALA A 337 37.16 18.23 -7.51
C ALA A 337 37.66 16.90 -8.10
N VAL A 338 36.99 16.37 -9.12
CA VAL A 338 37.33 15.15 -9.86
C VAL A 338 37.66 15.50 -11.30
N LEU A 339 38.85 15.11 -11.77
CA LEU A 339 39.20 15.16 -13.18
C LEU A 339 38.82 13.85 -13.88
N SER A 340 38.00 13.94 -14.92
CA SER A 340 37.59 12.82 -15.76
C SER A 340 38.09 12.98 -17.19
N HIS A 341 38.73 11.94 -17.71
CA HIS A 341 39.09 11.85 -19.14
C HIS A 341 38.00 11.18 -19.99
N SER A 342 36.78 11.07 -19.45
CA SER A 342 35.61 10.47 -20.08
C SER A 342 34.46 11.46 -20.10
N ALA A 343 33.76 11.56 -21.24
CA ALA A 343 32.54 12.36 -21.38
C ALA A 343 31.32 11.75 -20.69
N THR A 344 31.42 10.48 -20.26
CA THR A 344 30.44 9.76 -19.44
C THR A 344 31.18 9.18 -18.23
N PRO A 345 31.59 10.01 -17.26
CA PRO A 345 32.26 9.53 -16.06
C PRO A 345 31.35 8.60 -15.26
N VAL A 346 31.97 7.74 -14.44
CA VAL A 346 31.24 7.05 -13.38
C VAL A 346 31.24 7.99 -12.18
N ILE A 347 30.04 8.40 -11.77
CA ILE A 347 29.79 9.13 -10.53
C ILE A 347 29.45 8.07 -9.49
N SER A 348 30.11 8.09 -8.34
CA SER A 348 29.91 7.08 -7.30
C SER A 348 30.03 7.69 -5.91
N GLY A 349 29.63 6.92 -4.91
CA GLY A 349 29.69 7.36 -3.53
C GLY A 349 29.26 6.27 -2.54
N MET A 350 29.07 6.69 -1.29
CA MET A 350 28.56 5.85 -0.20
C MET A 350 27.33 6.49 0.43
N THR A 351 26.49 5.68 1.05
CA THR A 351 25.42 6.09 1.95
C THR A 351 25.13 4.98 2.95
N ASP A 352 24.60 5.33 4.12
CA ASP A 352 24.07 4.38 5.10
C ASP A 352 22.58 4.08 4.92
N ALA A 353 21.93 4.69 3.92
CA ALA A 353 20.57 4.36 3.54
C ALA A 353 20.45 2.87 3.18
N ALA A 354 19.26 2.30 3.43
CA ALA A 354 19.03 0.88 3.22
C ALA A 354 19.30 0.46 1.75
N PRO A 355 19.84 -0.74 1.50
CA PRO A 355 20.00 -1.28 0.15
C PRO A 355 18.69 -1.24 -0.63
N GLY A 356 18.76 -0.86 -1.91
CA GLY A 356 17.58 -0.64 -2.75
C GLY A 356 17.05 0.80 -2.74
N THR A 357 17.51 1.65 -1.81
CA THR A 357 17.18 3.09 -1.83
C THR A 357 17.71 3.75 -3.09
N ILE A 358 17.02 4.78 -3.59
CA ILE A 358 17.42 5.54 -4.76
C ILE A 358 18.21 6.78 -4.35
N VAL A 359 19.41 6.92 -4.90
CA VAL A 359 20.17 8.18 -4.89
C VAL A 359 19.84 8.95 -6.16
N THR A 360 19.46 10.22 -6.00
CA THR A 360 19.25 11.14 -7.13
C THR A 360 20.52 11.96 -7.34
N VAL A 361 21.04 12.00 -8.56
CA VAL A 361 22.24 12.77 -8.90
C VAL A 361 21.87 13.83 -9.93
N GLN A 362 22.05 15.11 -9.57
CA GLN A 362 21.88 16.24 -10.45
C GLN A 362 23.24 16.74 -10.93
N ILE A 363 23.38 16.94 -12.23
CA ILE A 363 24.55 17.54 -12.86
C ILE A 363 24.11 18.84 -13.49
N GLU A 364 24.75 19.95 -13.11
CA GLU A 364 24.37 21.27 -13.59
C GLU A 364 24.58 21.44 -15.10
N ALA A 365 23.77 22.31 -15.69
CA ALA A 365 23.97 22.77 -17.06
C ALA A 365 25.28 23.56 -17.15
N GLN A 366 25.89 23.55 -18.33
CA GLN A 366 27.09 24.35 -18.58
C GLN A 366 27.06 24.86 -20.00
N THR A 367 27.52 26.10 -20.15
CA THR A 367 27.73 26.75 -21.43
C THR A 367 29.18 27.15 -21.50
N LEU A 368 29.91 26.60 -22.47
CA LEU A 368 31.26 26.99 -22.80
C LEU A 368 31.25 27.93 -24.01
N THR A 369 32.03 29.00 -23.92
CA THR A 369 32.24 29.94 -25.03
C THR A 369 33.71 29.99 -25.39
N ALA A 370 34.04 29.73 -26.65
CA ALA A 370 35.40 29.82 -27.18
C ALA A 370 35.43 30.75 -28.40
N VAL A 371 36.49 31.53 -28.58
CA VAL A 371 36.70 32.34 -29.79
C VAL A 371 37.78 31.68 -30.63
N VAL A 372 37.41 31.19 -31.81
CA VAL A 372 38.34 30.56 -32.76
C VAL A 372 38.38 31.41 -34.03
N ASN A 373 39.55 31.94 -34.38
CA ASN A 373 39.76 32.80 -35.55
C ASN A 373 38.77 33.98 -35.64
N GLY A 374 38.44 34.60 -34.51
CA GLY A 374 37.48 35.71 -34.45
C GLY A 374 36.00 35.30 -34.46
N THR A 375 35.67 34.01 -34.51
CA THR A 375 34.29 33.49 -34.40
C THR A 375 34.03 32.94 -32.99
N THR A 376 32.97 33.40 -32.33
CA THR A 376 32.51 32.83 -31.05
C THR A 376 31.75 31.52 -31.27
N ILE A 377 32.27 30.43 -30.73
CA ILE A 377 31.64 29.12 -30.63
C ILE A 377 31.03 28.99 -29.24
N VAL A 378 29.72 28.72 -29.17
CA VAL A 378 29.01 28.43 -27.91
C VAL A 378 28.62 26.96 -27.91
N GLN A 379 29.05 26.23 -26.88
CA GLN A 379 28.65 24.85 -26.62
C GLN A 379 27.87 24.80 -25.31
N SER A 380 26.58 24.48 -25.39
CA SER A 380 25.74 24.27 -24.21
C SER A 380 25.40 22.79 -24.05
N VAL A 381 25.49 22.28 -22.82
CA VAL A 381 24.93 20.98 -22.44
C VAL A 381 24.03 21.23 -21.23
N GLY A 382 22.77 20.82 -21.37
CA GLY A 382 21.75 20.99 -20.33
C GLY A 382 22.05 20.19 -19.07
N ALA A 383 21.32 20.50 -18.00
CA ALA A 383 21.38 19.75 -16.76
C ALA A 383 20.92 18.30 -16.98
N GLN A 384 21.47 17.38 -16.19
CA GLN A 384 21.06 15.97 -16.20
C GLN A 384 20.63 15.53 -14.81
N THR A 385 19.61 14.68 -14.73
CA THR A 385 19.18 14.00 -13.50
C THR A 385 19.33 12.50 -13.71
N LEU A 386 20.06 11.84 -12.81
CA LEU A 386 20.39 10.43 -12.86
C LEU A 386 19.93 9.74 -11.58
N PHE A 387 19.72 8.43 -11.65
CA PHE A 387 19.28 7.62 -10.52
C PHE A 387 20.23 6.44 -10.32
N ALA A 388 20.70 6.26 -9.09
CA ALA A 388 21.53 5.13 -8.67
C ALA A 388 20.81 4.34 -7.58
N VAL A 389 21.00 3.02 -7.58
CA VAL A 389 20.47 2.14 -6.52
C VAL A 389 21.58 1.87 -5.51
N VAL A 390 21.30 2.08 -4.23
CA VAL A 390 22.20 1.73 -3.12
C VAL A 390 22.36 0.21 -3.05
N GLN A 391 23.61 -0.25 -3.06
CA GLN A 391 23.96 -1.66 -2.99
C GLN A 391 24.04 -2.15 -1.54
N ALA A 392 24.13 -3.47 -1.34
CA ALA A 392 24.17 -4.11 -0.02
C ALA A 392 25.30 -3.60 0.91
N ASN A 393 26.38 -3.07 0.34
CA ASN A 393 27.52 -2.52 1.06
C ASN A 393 27.46 -0.99 1.21
N GLY A 394 26.33 -0.35 0.90
CA GLY A 394 26.17 1.12 0.95
C GLY A 394 26.78 1.88 -0.24
N THR A 395 27.43 1.20 -1.19
CA THR A 395 27.94 1.84 -2.40
C THR A 395 26.81 2.16 -3.37
N TRP A 396 26.99 3.22 -4.16
CA TRP A 396 26.13 3.53 -5.31
C TRP A 396 26.98 4.10 -6.44
N ASN A 397 26.55 3.92 -7.68
CA ASN A 397 27.19 4.52 -8.84
C ASN A 397 26.21 4.69 -10.00
N VAL A 398 26.51 5.66 -10.86
CA VAL A 398 25.74 5.95 -12.07
C VAL A 398 26.63 6.66 -13.09
N SER A 399 26.31 6.52 -14.38
CA SER A 399 26.95 7.27 -15.45
C SER A 399 25.92 8.06 -16.25
N PRO A 400 26.25 9.27 -16.72
CA PRO A 400 25.41 10.02 -17.64
C PRO A 400 25.11 9.21 -18.91
N GLY A 401 23.85 9.15 -19.31
CA GLY A 401 23.46 8.58 -20.62
C GLY A 401 23.78 9.51 -21.79
N VAL A 402 23.94 10.81 -21.51
CA VAL A 402 24.32 11.85 -22.46
C VAL A 402 25.69 12.41 -22.07
N ALA A 403 26.57 12.57 -23.04
CA ALA A 403 27.91 13.11 -22.84
C ALA A 403 27.87 14.53 -22.24
N LEU A 404 28.67 14.78 -21.20
CA LEU A 404 28.69 16.04 -20.45
C LEU A 404 29.40 17.20 -21.16
N GLY A 405 30.19 16.96 -22.21
CA GLY A 405 31.04 18.01 -22.80
C GLY A 405 32.21 18.39 -21.88
N GLU A 406 33.15 19.18 -22.40
CA GLU A 406 34.36 19.58 -21.65
C GLU A 406 34.02 20.53 -20.49
N GLY A 407 34.92 20.62 -19.51
CA GLY A 407 34.94 21.63 -18.46
C GLY A 407 34.33 21.20 -17.12
N VAL A 408 34.35 22.14 -16.17
CA VAL A 408 33.96 21.96 -14.76
C VAL A 408 32.44 22.11 -14.54
N ARG A 409 31.82 21.15 -13.86
CA ARG A 409 30.40 21.14 -13.49
C ARG A 409 30.20 20.76 -12.04
N THR A 410 29.17 21.34 -11.40
CA THR A 410 28.71 20.88 -10.08
C THR A 410 27.87 19.61 -10.24
N VAL A 411 28.19 18.61 -9.44
CA VAL A 411 27.41 17.38 -9.27
C VAL A 411 26.88 17.34 -7.85
N THR A 412 25.56 17.20 -7.70
CA THR A 412 24.89 17.10 -6.40
C THR A 412 24.18 15.75 -6.31
N ALA A 413 24.58 14.92 -5.36
CA ALA A 413 23.89 13.69 -5.00
C ALA A 413 22.97 13.94 -3.80
N SER A 414 21.77 13.36 -3.83
CA SER A 414 20.83 13.39 -2.71
C SER A 414 20.21 12.02 -2.47
N VAL A 415 19.88 11.75 -1.22
CA VAL A 415 19.18 10.54 -0.80
C VAL A 415 18.12 10.91 0.23
N THR A 416 16.98 10.24 0.13
CA THR A 416 15.81 10.45 0.99
C THR A 416 15.42 9.13 1.63
N ASP A 417 15.18 9.14 2.93
CA ASP A 417 14.71 7.94 3.64
C ASP A 417 13.17 7.80 3.60
N PRO A 418 12.59 6.71 4.13
CA PRO A 418 11.14 6.52 4.15
C PRO A 418 10.35 7.54 4.99
N ALA A 419 10.99 8.22 5.95
CA ALA A 419 10.36 9.25 6.78
C ALA A 419 10.36 10.63 6.09
N GLY A 420 11.13 10.78 5.02
CA GLY A 420 11.27 11.98 4.24
C GLY A 420 12.47 12.85 4.65
N ASN A 421 13.39 12.34 5.49
CA ASN A 421 14.63 13.07 5.76
C ASN A 421 15.53 13.03 4.52
N ILE A 422 16.22 14.13 4.24
CA ILE A 422 17.03 14.30 3.03
C ILE A 422 18.45 14.71 3.42
N SER A 423 19.43 14.07 2.78
CA SER A 423 20.82 14.53 2.77
C SER A 423 21.31 14.80 1.36
N THR A 424 22.29 15.69 1.25
CA THR A 424 22.95 16.07 0.01
C THR A 424 24.47 16.05 0.14
N ALA A 425 25.15 15.72 -0.96
CA ALA A 425 26.59 15.85 -1.12
C ALA A 425 26.89 16.49 -2.48
N THR A 426 27.94 17.32 -2.56
CA THR A 426 28.31 18.04 -3.78
C THR A 426 29.80 17.88 -4.09
N GLU A 427 30.13 17.71 -5.38
CA GLU A 427 31.49 17.73 -5.90
C GLU A 427 31.59 18.54 -7.19
N GLN A 428 32.79 19.01 -7.54
CA GLN A 428 33.10 19.55 -8.86
C GLN A 428 33.64 18.45 -9.76
N LEU A 429 33.15 18.35 -10.99
CA LEU A 429 33.58 17.39 -11.99
C LEU A 429 34.14 18.14 -13.20
N ASP A 430 35.44 18.02 -13.44
CA ASP A 430 36.11 18.53 -14.64
C ASP A 430 36.23 17.44 -15.70
N VAL A 431 35.57 17.63 -16.84
CA VAL A 431 35.65 16.71 -17.98
C VAL A 431 36.71 17.22 -18.96
N GLN A 432 37.79 16.46 -19.12
CA GLN A 432 38.87 16.74 -20.08
C GLN A 432 39.09 15.55 -21.02
N THR A 433 38.36 15.48 -22.14
CA THR A 433 38.52 14.36 -23.10
C THR A 433 39.58 14.63 -24.17
N ILE A 434 40.11 15.86 -24.21
CA ILE A 434 41.13 16.29 -25.17
C ILE A 434 42.50 16.32 -24.48
N ASN A 435 43.45 15.51 -24.93
CA ASN A 435 44.83 15.54 -24.42
C ASN A 435 45.58 16.79 -24.97
N PRO A 436 45.98 17.76 -24.13
CA PRO A 436 46.66 18.98 -24.59
C PRO A 436 48.06 18.73 -25.18
N GLY A 437 48.65 17.55 -24.97
CA GLY A 437 50.02 17.22 -25.38
C GLY A 437 50.19 16.60 -26.77
N ALA A 438 49.16 16.52 -27.60
CA ALA A 438 49.33 16.04 -28.98
C ALA A 438 50.06 17.11 -29.81
N PRO A 439 51.23 16.83 -30.41
CA PRO A 439 51.94 17.82 -31.21
C PRO A 439 51.05 18.28 -32.37
N SER A 440 50.87 19.59 -32.46
CA SER A 440 50.21 20.25 -33.59
C SER A 440 50.89 19.85 -34.90
N PRO A 441 50.16 19.48 -35.96
CA PRO A 441 50.79 19.29 -37.27
C PRO A 441 51.33 20.64 -37.75
N THR A 442 52.65 20.75 -37.88
CA THR A 442 53.35 21.93 -38.39
C THR A 442 52.72 22.39 -39.71
N PRO A 443 52.21 23.63 -39.82
CA PRO A 443 51.69 24.16 -41.08
C PRO A 443 52.87 24.50 -42.00
N GLY A 444 53.13 23.65 -43.00
CA GLY A 444 54.17 23.94 -44.00
C GLY A 444 54.80 22.70 -44.63
N ALA A 445 54.06 21.96 -45.44
CA ALA A 445 54.65 21.08 -46.44
C ALA A 445 53.75 21.07 -47.69
N PRO A 446 54.30 21.35 -48.89
CA PRO A 446 53.51 21.38 -50.12
C PRO A 446 52.89 20.03 -50.43
N ALA A 447 51.67 20.05 -50.97
CA ALA A 447 50.97 18.86 -51.42
C ALA A 447 51.78 18.11 -52.48
N THR A 448 52.27 16.91 -52.15
CA THR A 448 52.67 15.92 -53.14
C THR A 448 51.54 14.92 -53.29
N THR A 449 50.94 14.87 -54.48
CA THR A 449 49.91 13.91 -54.85
C THR A 449 50.50 12.51 -54.95
N SER A 450 50.50 11.78 -53.84
CA SER A 450 50.73 10.32 -53.85
C SER A 450 49.42 9.60 -54.18
N THR A 451 49.40 8.93 -55.33
CA THR A 451 48.32 8.10 -55.87
C THR A 451 48.27 6.68 -55.28
N ALA A 452 48.88 6.45 -54.11
CA ALA A 452 48.79 5.15 -53.43
C ALA A 452 47.37 4.90 -52.85
N PRO A 453 46.75 3.73 -53.12
CA PRO A 453 45.47 3.36 -52.51
C PRO A 453 45.59 3.23 -50.97
N PRO A 454 44.60 3.66 -50.18
CA PRO A 454 44.68 3.61 -48.73
C PRO A 454 44.60 2.17 -48.21
N ALA A 455 45.65 1.69 -47.56
CA ALA A 455 45.63 0.44 -46.80
C ALA A 455 44.97 0.65 -45.43
N PRO A 456 44.17 -0.31 -44.92
CA PRO A 456 43.70 -0.28 -43.52
C PRO A 456 44.91 -0.34 -42.57
N THR A 457 44.97 0.54 -41.58
CA THR A 457 46.17 0.73 -40.74
C THR A 457 46.12 0.04 -39.38
N ARG A 458 44.96 -0.49 -38.96
CA ARG A 458 44.84 -1.30 -37.74
C ARG A 458 43.59 -2.19 -37.80
N VAL A 459 43.71 -3.45 -37.42
CA VAL A 459 42.58 -4.37 -37.18
C VAL A 459 42.73 -4.93 -35.78
N SER A 460 41.69 -4.79 -34.95
CA SER A 460 41.63 -5.39 -33.61
C SER A 460 40.33 -6.16 -33.47
N VAL A 461 40.41 -7.35 -32.89
CA VAL A 461 39.26 -8.21 -32.59
C VAL A 461 39.21 -8.38 -31.08
N ASP A 462 38.14 -7.90 -30.46
CA ASP A 462 37.96 -7.99 -29.02
C ASP A 462 37.43 -9.39 -28.65
N SER A 463 38.33 -10.38 -28.60
CA SER A 463 38.27 -11.59 -27.75
C SER A 463 39.17 -12.72 -28.28
N HIS A 464 39.95 -13.35 -27.40
CA HIS A 464 40.78 -14.53 -27.73
C HIS A 464 40.08 -15.88 -27.53
N THR A 465 38.77 -15.88 -27.20
CA THR A 465 37.94 -17.09 -27.08
C THR A 465 36.47 -16.76 -27.35
N LEU A 466 35.90 -17.36 -28.39
CA LEU A 466 34.49 -17.17 -28.78
C LEU A 466 33.66 -18.40 -28.37
N THR A 467 32.61 -18.20 -27.56
CA THR A 467 31.47 -19.12 -27.46
C THR A 467 30.31 -18.58 -28.29
N ALA A 468 29.49 -19.49 -28.85
CA ALA A 468 28.51 -19.24 -29.92
C ALA A 468 27.41 -18.19 -29.65
N LYS A 469 27.40 -17.51 -28.51
CA LYS A 469 26.44 -16.46 -28.14
C LYS A 469 26.97 -15.02 -28.31
N HIS A 470 28.26 -14.82 -28.58
CA HIS A 470 28.84 -13.47 -28.65
C HIS A 470 29.20 -13.07 -30.09
N PRO A 471 28.76 -11.91 -30.59
CA PRO A 471 29.10 -11.49 -31.93
C PRO A 471 30.57 -11.03 -32.03
N ILE A 472 31.21 -11.28 -33.17
CA ILE A 472 32.60 -10.86 -33.39
C ILE A 472 32.60 -9.38 -33.74
N LYS A 473 33.21 -8.55 -32.89
CA LYS A 473 33.44 -7.12 -33.17
C LYS A 473 34.78 -6.93 -33.85
N VAL A 474 34.76 -6.45 -35.09
CA VAL A 474 35.95 -6.15 -35.89
C VAL A 474 36.07 -4.63 -35.97
N ARG A 475 37.17 -4.09 -35.45
CA ARG A 475 37.47 -2.66 -35.56
C ARG A 475 38.53 -2.43 -36.62
N PHE A 476 38.26 -1.51 -37.55
CA PHE A 476 39.25 -1.05 -38.52
C PHE A 476 39.06 0.42 -38.87
N THR A 477 40.15 1.05 -39.30
CA THR A 477 40.14 2.46 -39.72
C THR A 477 40.50 2.57 -41.20
N LEU A 478 39.74 3.37 -41.94
CA LEU A 478 40.02 3.70 -43.33
C LEU A 478 40.40 5.17 -43.44
N ALA A 479 41.53 5.45 -44.08
CA ALA A 479 42.02 6.82 -44.26
C ALA A 479 41.32 7.59 -45.40
N LYS A 480 40.72 6.90 -46.39
CA LYS A 480 39.94 7.49 -47.49
C LYS A 480 38.74 6.57 -47.86
N PRO A 481 37.75 7.04 -48.63
CA PRO A 481 36.64 6.22 -49.11
C PRO A 481 37.15 4.99 -49.88
N ALA A 482 36.65 3.80 -49.54
CA ALA A 482 37.08 2.54 -50.15
C ALA A 482 36.02 1.44 -49.99
N THR A 483 36.05 0.45 -50.90
CA THR A 483 35.31 -0.80 -50.74
C THR A 483 36.20 -1.81 -50.03
N VAL A 484 35.74 -2.34 -48.90
CA VAL A 484 36.43 -3.32 -48.06
C VAL A 484 35.70 -4.66 -48.13
N GLN A 485 36.47 -5.72 -48.30
CA GLN A 485 36.02 -7.10 -48.21
C GLN A 485 36.55 -7.74 -46.93
N LEU A 486 35.63 -8.26 -46.12
CA LEU A 486 35.93 -9.11 -44.99
C LEU A 486 35.66 -10.55 -45.38
N LYS A 487 36.63 -11.44 -45.16
CA LYS A 487 36.52 -12.86 -45.47
C LYS A 487 36.88 -13.67 -44.24
N LEU A 488 35.96 -14.53 -43.80
CA LEU A 488 36.23 -15.52 -42.76
C LEU A 488 36.51 -16.86 -43.41
N SER A 489 37.59 -17.51 -43.00
CA SER A 489 38.01 -18.81 -43.54
C SER A 489 38.46 -19.75 -42.44
N ASN A 490 38.29 -21.04 -42.66
CA ASN A 490 38.79 -22.10 -41.79
C ASN A 490 39.79 -22.97 -42.56
N LYS A 491 40.90 -23.35 -41.92
CA LYS A 491 41.89 -24.25 -42.50
C LYS A 491 41.67 -25.65 -41.95
N VAL A 492 41.13 -26.54 -42.79
CA VAL A 492 40.82 -27.93 -42.41
C VAL A 492 41.66 -28.86 -43.29
N ARG A 493 42.48 -29.73 -42.67
CA ARG A 493 43.38 -30.68 -43.35
C ARG A 493 44.22 -30.02 -44.46
N GLY A 494 44.87 -28.91 -44.15
CA GLY A 494 45.77 -28.19 -45.07
C GLY A 494 45.08 -27.30 -46.12
N LYS A 495 43.78 -27.47 -46.40
CA LYS A 495 43.03 -26.65 -47.36
C LYS A 495 42.23 -25.53 -46.67
N THR A 496 42.25 -24.33 -47.24
CA THR A 496 41.51 -23.16 -46.73
C THR A 496 40.11 -23.12 -47.34
N LYS A 497 39.06 -23.28 -46.53
CA LYS A 497 37.66 -23.14 -46.95
C LYS A 497 37.10 -21.79 -46.50
N THR A 498 36.37 -21.10 -47.38
CA THR A 498 35.70 -19.83 -47.05
C THR A 498 34.41 -20.12 -46.31
N VAL A 499 34.23 -19.50 -45.14
CA VAL A 499 33.04 -19.65 -44.30
C VAL A 499 32.01 -18.58 -44.64
N GLY A 500 32.46 -17.36 -44.93
CA GLY A 500 31.59 -16.25 -45.32
C GLY A 500 32.38 -15.04 -45.79
N THR A 501 31.73 -14.17 -46.57
CA THR A 501 32.30 -12.93 -47.09
C THR A 501 31.29 -11.80 -46.96
N VAL A 502 31.76 -10.64 -46.49
CA VAL A 502 30.97 -9.40 -46.43
C VAL A 502 31.71 -8.30 -47.16
N ILE A 503 31.01 -7.52 -47.97
CA ILE A 503 31.56 -6.38 -48.72
C ILE A 503 30.92 -5.11 -48.18
N LEU A 504 31.75 -4.17 -47.75
CA LEU A 504 31.35 -2.87 -47.23
C LEU A 504 31.85 -1.78 -48.17
N LYS A 505 30.96 -0.87 -48.59
CA LYS A 505 31.33 0.30 -49.40
C LYS A 505 31.32 1.53 -48.51
N ASN A 506 32.49 2.07 -48.19
CA ASN A 506 32.60 3.35 -47.49
C ASN A 506 32.72 4.49 -48.51
N ARG A 507 31.74 5.40 -48.52
CA ARG A 507 31.70 6.59 -49.38
C ARG A 507 32.09 7.90 -48.67
N LYS A 508 32.31 7.88 -47.35
CA LYS A 508 32.57 9.08 -46.54
C LYS A 508 34.07 9.44 -46.54
N ALA A 509 34.40 10.69 -46.89
CA ALA A 509 35.78 11.18 -46.88
C ALA A 509 36.31 11.34 -45.44
N GLY A 510 37.62 11.14 -45.24
CA GLY A 510 38.29 11.26 -43.93
C GLY A 510 38.63 9.94 -43.23
N LYS A 511 39.43 10.02 -42.15
CA LYS A 511 39.89 8.88 -41.35
C LYS A 511 38.78 8.43 -40.41
N ASN A 512 38.05 7.39 -40.81
CA ASN A 512 36.87 6.92 -40.09
C ASN A 512 37.12 5.55 -39.46
N SER A 513 36.75 5.39 -38.19
CA SER A 513 36.84 4.13 -37.45
C SER A 513 35.48 3.41 -37.50
N TYR A 514 35.51 2.14 -37.89
CA TYR A 514 34.33 1.31 -38.03
C TYR A 514 34.39 0.15 -37.06
N THR A 515 33.27 -0.15 -36.40
CA THR A 515 33.07 -1.39 -35.65
C THR A 515 32.02 -2.23 -36.38
N LEU A 516 32.42 -3.37 -36.92
CA LEU A 516 31.49 -4.32 -37.52
C LEU A 516 31.17 -5.43 -36.52
N THR A 517 29.90 -5.72 -36.34
CA THR A 517 29.42 -6.80 -35.47
C THR A 517 28.97 -7.96 -36.35
N LEU A 518 29.73 -9.06 -36.39
CA LEU A 518 29.36 -10.26 -37.14
C LEU A 518 28.50 -11.16 -36.24
N ARG A 519 27.24 -11.37 -36.63
CA ARG A 519 26.30 -12.29 -35.99
C ARG A 519 26.13 -13.52 -36.86
N PHE A 520 26.30 -14.70 -36.28
CA PHE A 520 26.00 -15.96 -36.95
C PHE A 520 24.56 -16.31 -36.63
N ALA A 521 23.67 -16.27 -37.63
CA ALA A 521 22.22 -16.45 -37.47
C ALA A 521 21.86 -17.87 -37.04
N GLY A 522 22.06 -18.19 -35.76
CA GLY A 522 21.79 -19.50 -35.17
C GLY A 522 22.75 -20.63 -35.56
N ARG A 523 23.78 -20.37 -36.39
CA ARG A 523 24.75 -21.38 -36.82
C ARG A 523 25.99 -21.37 -35.92
N THR A 524 26.29 -22.50 -35.30
CA THR A 524 27.48 -22.71 -34.47
C THR A 524 28.72 -22.90 -35.35
N LEU A 525 29.80 -22.16 -35.10
CA LEU A 525 31.09 -22.46 -35.69
C LEU A 525 31.67 -23.71 -35.02
N SER A 526 32.23 -24.63 -35.79
CA SER A 526 32.91 -25.80 -35.23
C SER A 526 34.19 -25.39 -34.49
N LYS A 527 34.59 -26.17 -33.48
CA LYS A 527 35.86 -25.98 -32.77
C LYS A 527 37.02 -26.01 -33.76
N GLY A 528 37.90 -25.01 -33.72
CA GLY A 528 39.02 -24.91 -34.66
C GLY A 528 39.64 -23.53 -34.80
N SER A 529 40.66 -23.44 -35.68
CA SER A 529 41.37 -22.20 -35.98
C SER A 529 40.80 -21.53 -37.24
N TYR A 530 40.32 -20.31 -37.08
CA TYR A 530 39.78 -19.49 -38.14
C TYR A 530 40.72 -18.33 -38.44
N GLN A 531 40.68 -17.85 -39.68
CA GLN A 531 41.37 -16.65 -40.13
C GLN A 531 40.36 -15.66 -40.68
N LEU A 532 40.33 -14.49 -40.05
CA LEU A 532 39.61 -13.32 -40.56
C LEU A 532 40.59 -12.46 -41.34
N THR A 533 40.27 -12.22 -42.62
CA THR A 533 41.06 -11.38 -43.51
C THR A 533 40.26 -10.15 -43.91
N VAL A 534 40.87 -8.97 -43.79
CA VAL A 534 40.32 -7.68 -44.22
C VAL A 534 41.18 -7.12 -45.36
N ARG A 535 40.57 -6.81 -46.49
CA ARG A 535 41.25 -6.27 -47.68
C ARG A 535 40.40 -5.27 -48.45
N THR A 536 41.01 -4.41 -49.25
CA THR A 536 40.28 -3.52 -50.19
C THR A 536 39.97 -4.27 -51.50
N ALA A 537 38.84 -3.96 -52.14
CA ALA A 537 38.22 -4.84 -53.14
C ALA A 537 38.53 -4.52 -54.63
N ARG A 538 39.37 -3.54 -54.98
CA ARG A 538 39.70 -3.26 -56.40
C ARG A 538 41.00 -3.95 -56.84
N GLY A 539 40.92 -4.58 -58.02
CA GLY A 539 41.87 -5.48 -58.69
C GLY A 539 43.37 -5.23 -58.52
N LYS A 540 44.09 -6.35 -58.41
CA LYS A 540 45.52 -6.55 -58.08
C LYS A 540 45.88 -6.27 -56.61
N LEU A 541 46.26 -7.35 -55.90
CA LEU A 541 46.74 -7.35 -54.52
C LEU A 541 48.06 -6.56 -54.41
N HIS A 542 47.99 -5.23 -54.32
CA HIS A 542 49.17 -4.39 -54.01
C HIS A 542 49.20 -3.90 -52.57
N SER A 543 48.21 -4.25 -51.73
CA SER A 543 48.26 -4.04 -50.28
C SER A 543 48.24 -5.38 -49.53
N LYS A 544 49.11 -5.54 -48.53
CA LYS A 544 49.15 -6.75 -47.70
C LYS A 544 47.82 -6.87 -46.93
N PRO A 545 47.08 -7.99 -47.08
CA PRO A 545 45.83 -8.17 -46.36
C PRO A 545 46.09 -8.32 -44.85
N LEU A 546 45.32 -7.62 -44.02
CA LEU A 546 45.39 -7.79 -42.57
C LEU A 546 44.64 -9.06 -42.19
N THR A 547 45.36 -9.99 -41.54
CA THR A 547 44.81 -11.29 -41.15
C THR A 547 44.97 -11.49 -39.65
N GLN A 548 43.87 -11.78 -38.98
CA GLN A 548 43.85 -12.13 -37.56
C GLN A 548 43.44 -13.60 -37.39
N LYS A 549 44.21 -14.36 -36.61
CA LYS A 549 43.83 -15.72 -36.21
C LYS A 549 42.84 -15.66 -35.06
N ILE A 550 41.81 -16.51 -35.13
CA ILE A 550 40.75 -16.62 -34.14
C ILE A 550 40.63 -18.09 -33.74
N SER A 551 40.67 -18.38 -32.45
CA SER A 551 40.46 -19.73 -31.92
C SER A 551 39.04 -19.88 -31.39
N VAL A 552 38.30 -20.84 -31.93
CA VAL A 552 36.98 -21.24 -31.42
C VAL A 552 37.17 -22.53 -30.62
N ARG A 553 36.88 -22.49 -29.32
CA ARG A 553 37.13 -23.59 -28.37
C ARG A 553 35.92 -24.50 -28.17
#